data_AF-A0A351TA93-F1
#
_entry.id   AF-A0A351TA93-F1
#
_cell.length_a   1.000
_cell.length_b   1.000
_cell.length_c   1.000
_cell.angle_alpha   90.00
_cell.angle_beta   90.00
_cell.angle_gamma   90.00
#
_symmetry.space_group_name_H-M   'P 1'
#
loop_
_entity.id
_entity.type
_entity.pdbx_description
1 polymer ?
#
loop_
_entity_poly.entity_id
_entity_poly.type
_entity_poly.pdbx_seq_one_letter_code
_entity_poly.pdbx_strand_id
1 'polypeptide(L)'
;MQAVDKLLNELYAKAMKKESIIPVGHASIKELKSKTPFEVTLEIEVLPEIEVDEKKAKKIKIKKEVIKLEQKEINEAIFEIEKRFITYNEVDGTKAELLDKVTIETQ
;
A
#
# COMPACT_ATOMS: atom_id res chain seq x y z
N MET A 1 -6.47 30.07 33.16
CA MET A 1 -6.60 28.70 32.60
C MET A 1 -5.27 28.10 32.16
N GLN A 2 -4.39 28.85 31.46
CA GLN A 2 -3.10 28.36 30.94
C GLN A 2 -2.15 27.64 31.92
N ALA A 3 -2.14 27.98 33.21
CA ALA A 3 -1.25 27.32 34.18
C ALA A 3 -1.63 25.86 34.45
N VAL A 4 -2.93 25.55 34.41
CA VAL A 4 -3.45 24.19 34.62
C VAL A 4 -3.15 23.34 33.38
N ASP A 5 -3.31 23.89 32.18
CA ASP A 5 -2.99 23.19 30.94
C ASP A 5 -1.49 22.84 30.83
N LYS A 6 -0.60 23.74 31.26
CA LYS A 6 0.84 23.45 31.34
C LYS A 6 1.13 22.32 32.32
N LEU A 7 0.54 22.37 33.51
CA LEU A 7 0.69 21.31 34.52
C LEU A 7 0.17 19.96 34.00
N LEU A 8 -0.97 19.97 33.30
CA LEU A 8 -1.56 18.77 32.70
C LEU A 8 -0.63 18.13 31.66
N ASN A 9 -0.06 18.94 30.77
CA ASN A 9 0.86 18.48 29.73
C ASN A 9 2.15 17.90 30.34
N GLU A 10 2.69 18.52 31.39
CA GLU A 10 3.86 17.99 32.09
C GLU A 10 3.57 16.68 32.82
N LEU A 11 2.43 16.58 33.50
CA LEU A 11 1.99 15.35 34.17
C LEU A 11 1.73 14.22 33.16
N TYR A 12 1.09 14.54 32.03
CA TYR A 12 0.84 13.61 30.93
C TYR A 12 2.16 13.06 30.36
N ALA A 13 3.11 13.94 30.03
CA ALA A 13 4.41 13.52 29.51
C ALA A 13 5.21 12.67 30.51
N LYS A 14 5.12 12.98 31.81
CA LYS A 14 5.75 12.18 32.87
C LYS A 14 5.10 10.81 33.03
N ALA A 15 3.76 10.73 32.98
CA ALA A 15 3.02 9.48 33.07
C ALA A 15 3.33 8.56 31.88
N MET A 16 3.33 9.09 30.65
CA MET A 16 3.69 8.35 29.44
C MET A 16 5.11 7.80 29.48
N LYS A 17 6.08 8.62 29.94
CA LYS A 17 7.48 8.17 30.08
C LYS A 17 7.65 7.10 31.17
N LYS A 18 6.91 7.19 32.27
CA LYS A 18 7.00 6.24 33.38
C LYS A 18 6.44 4.87 33.00
N GLU A 19 5.31 4.85 32.29
CA GLU A 19 4.64 3.61 31.85
C GLU A 19 5.20 3.08 30.51
N SER A 20 6.11 3.83 29.86
CA SER A 20 6.64 3.52 28.52
C SER A 20 5.56 3.31 27.45
N ILE A 21 4.43 4.00 27.59
CA ILE A 21 3.27 3.89 26.71
C ILE A 21 3.44 4.90 25.56
N ILE A 22 3.21 4.43 24.33
CA ILE A 22 3.12 5.29 23.14
C ILE A 22 1.62 5.46 22.82
N PRO A 23 1.04 6.65 23.06
CA PRO A 23 -0.36 6.90 22.73
C PRO A 23 -0.52 7.01 21.21
N VAL A 24 -1.56 6.39 20.67
CA VAL A 24 -1.90 6.46 19.23
C VAL A 24 -2.85 7.61 18.89
N GLY A 25 -3.48 8.20 19.90
CA GLY A 25 -4.48 9.25 19.75
C GLY A 25 -4.31 10.40 20.74
N HIS A 26 -5.14 11.43 20.56
CA HIS A 26 -5.24 12.53 21.52
C HIS A 26 -5.86 12.04 22.83
N ALA A 27 -5.22 12.33 23.96
CA ALA A 27 -5.79 12.01 25.26
C ALA A 27 -7.05 12.85 25.54
N SER A 28 -8.12 12.18 25.94
CA SER A 28 -9.36 12.83 26.33
C SER A 28 -9.45 12.96 27.85
N ILE A 29 -9.76 14.15 28.33
CA ILE A 29 -9.99 14.40 29.76
C ILE A 29 -11.40 13.92 30.10
N LYS A 30 -11.50 12.79 30.82
CA LYS A 30 -12.79 12.22 31.21
C LYS A 30 -13.42 12.97 32.38
N GLU A 31 -12.63 13.35 33.37
CA GLU A 31 -13.14 14.04 34.57
C GLU A 31 -12.04 14.80 35.33
N LEU A 32 -12.36 16.00 35.82
CA LEU A 32 -11.57 16.75 36.79
C LEU A 32 -12.17 16.51 38.19
N LYS A 33 -11.59 15.60 38.97
CA LYS A 33 -12.17 15.15 40.25
C LYS A 33 -12.01 16.17 41.37
N SER A 34 -10.87 16.86 41.43
CA SER A 34 -10.63 17.88 42.47
C SER A 34 -9.54 18.86 42.04
N LYS A 35 -9.64 20.11 42.52
CA LYS A 35 -8.63 21.16 42.30
C LYS A 35 -7.55 21.16 43.40
N THR A 36 -7.82 20.53 44.54
CA THR A 36 -6.91 20.45 45.71
C THR A 36 -7.29 19.25 46.59
N PRO A 37 -6.56 18.12 46.54
CA PRO A 37 -5.44 17.82 45.63
C PRO A 37 -5.90 17.76 44.16
N PHE A 38 -5.00 18.07 43.23
CA PHE A 38 -5.31 18.10 41.79
C PHE A 38 -5.40 16.67 41.24
N GLU A 39 -6.60 16.21 40.92
CA GLU A 39 -6.85 14.87 40.38
C GLU A 39 -7.57 14.96 39.02
N VAL A 40 -7.02 14.27 38.03
CA VAL A 40 -7.56 14.20 36.67
C VAL A 40 -7.52 12.77 36.16
N THR A 41 -8.62 12.32 35.55
CA THR A 41 -8.67 11.04 34.83
C THR A 41 -8.52 11.30 33.33
N LEU A 42 -7.49 10.72 32.74
CA LEU A 42 -7.21 10.81 31.30
C LEU A 42 -7.45 9.44 30.66
N GLU A 43 -8.18 9.42 29.55
CA GLU A 43 -8.32 8.23 28.71
C GLU A 43 -7.40 8.35 27.51
N ILE A 44 -6.64 7.29 27.28
CA ILE A 44 -5.60 7.23 26.26
C ILE A 44 -5.80 5.96 25.45
N GLU A 45 -5.68 6.07 24.13
CA GLU A 45 -5.68 4.92 23.24
C GLU A 45 -4.24 4.45 23.05
N VAL A 46 -4.02 3.15 23.23
CA VAL A 46 -2.71 2.50 23.11
C VAL A 46 -2.77 1.39 22.07
N LEU A 47 -1.64 1.10 21.43
CA LEU A 47 -1.58 -0.05 20.52
C LEU A 47 -1.83 -1.35 21.30
N PRO A 48 -2.62 -2.28 20.75
CA PRO A 48 -2.75 -3.59 21.35
C PRO A 48 -1.40 -4.32 21.30
N GLU A 49 -1.15 -5.15 22.31
CA GLU A 49 -0.05 -6.10 22.26
C GLU A 49 -0.41 -7.21 21.27
N ILE A 50 0.41 -7.38 20.24
CA ILE A 50 0.24 -8.42 19.23
C ILE A 50 1.27 -9.51 19.50
N GLU A 51 0.82 -10.65 20.00
CA GLU A 51 1.64 -11.86 20.06
C GLU A 51 1.50 -12.64 18.74
N VAL A 52 2.57 -12.66 17.95
CA VAL A 52 2.60 -13.46 16.72
C VAL A 52 2.92 -14.91 17.07
N ASP A 53 1.91 -15.75 16.95
CA ASP A 53 1.97 -17.19 17.16
C ASP A 53 2.82 -17.84 16.04
N GLU A 54 4.12 -18.07 16.28
CA GLU A 54 5.08 -18.57 15.27
C GLU A 54 4.61 -19.87 14.58
N LYS A 55 3.83 -20.70 15.29
CA LYS A 55 3.24 -21.94 14.77
C LYS A 55 2.19 -21.66 13.69
N LYS A 56 1.44 -20.57 13.78
CA LYS A 56 0.46 -20.14 12.77
C LYS A 56 1.15 -19.44 11.61
N ALA A 57 2.16 -18.61 11.87
CA ALA A 57 2.95 -17.96 10.83
C ALA A 57 3.63 -18.98 9.90
N LYS A 58 4.19 -20.07 10.44
CA LYS A 58 4.79 -21.16 9.66
C LYS A 58 3.80 -21.96 8.81
N LYS A 59 2.49 -21.88 9.08
CA LYS A 59 1.46 -22.51 8.23
C LYS A 59 1.16 -21.69 6.98
N ILE A 60 1.59 -20.43 6.91
CA ILE A 60 1.41 -19.58 5.74
C ILE A 60 2.38 -20.06 4.66
N LYS A 61 1.90 -20.90 3.74
CA LYS A 61 2.67 -21.36 2.59
C LYS A 61 2.49 -20.37 1.45
N ILE A 62 3.53 -19.59 1.17
CA ILE A 62 3.58 -18.72 -0.01
C ILE A 62 3.93 -19.58 -1.22
N LYS A 63 3.03 -19.61 -2.21
CA LYS A 63 3.34 -20.22 -3.51
C LYS A 63 4.12 -19.19 -4.32
N LYS A 64 5.42 -19.44 -4.51
CA LYS A 64 6.24 -18.67 -5.45
C LYS A 64 6.04 -19.27 -6.84
N GLU A 65 5.33 -18.57 -7.70
CA GLU A 65 5.25 -18.93 -9.11
C GLU A 65 6.60 -18.61 -9.76
N VAL A 66 7.27 -19.63 -10.28
CA VAL A 66 8.49 -19.47 -11.05
C VAL A 66 8.07 -19.34 -12.51
N ILE A 67 7.91 -18.09 -12.95
CA ILE A 67 7.63 -17.79 -14.35
C ILE A 67 8.94 -17.96 -15.11
N LYS A 68 8.98 -18.91 -16.05
CA LYS A 68 10.05 -19.02 -17.04
C LYS A 68 9.49 -18.52 -18.36
N LEU A 69 10.16 -17.53 -18.94
CA LEU A 69 9.82 -17.05 -20.27
C LEU A 69 10.28 -18.09 -21.29
N GLU A 70 9.37 -18.52 -22.15
CA GLU A 70 9.71 -19.39 -23.27
C GLU A 70 10.23 -18.55 -24.44
N GLN A 71 11.14 -19.12 -25.24
CA GLN A 71 11.65 -18.43 -26.44
C GLN A 71 10.53 -18.07 -27.43
N LYS A 72 9.44 -18.84 -27.42
CA LYS A 72 8.25 -18.58 -28.23
C LYS A 72 7.59 -17.24 -27.87
N GLU A 73 7.41 -16.93 -26.59
CA GLU A 73 6.82 -15.67 -26.12
C GLU A 73 7.69 -14.47 -26.51
N ILE A 74 9.02 -14.64 -26.47
CA ILE A 74 9.97 -13.62 -26.89
C ILE A 74 9.83 -13.35 -28.39
N ASN A 75 9.77 -14.41 -29.20
CA ASN A 75 9.65 -14.27 -30.65
C ASN A 75 8.30 -13.66 -31.08
N GLU A 76 7.21 -14.03 -30.39
CA GLU A 76 5.89 -13.41 -30.61
C GLU A 76 5.91 -11.92 -30.26
N ALA A 77 6.50 -11.55 -29.13
CA ALA A 77 6.63 -10.14 -28.74
C ALA A 77 7.47 -9.33 -29.75
N ILE A 78 8.57 -9.90 -30.25
CA ILE A 78 9.39 -9.25 -31.29
C ILE A 78 8.58 -9.09 -32.58
N PHE A 79 7.87 -10.13 -33.02
CA PHE A 79 7.02 -10.07 -34.21
C PHE A 79 5.92 -9.01 -34.11
N GLU A 80 5.29 -8.86 -32.94
CA GLU A 80 4.33 -7.79 -32.71
C GLU A 80 4.96 -6.39 -32.78
N ILE A 81 6.17 -6.22 -32.25
CA ILE A 81 6.91 -4.96 -32.35
C ILE A 81 7.21 -4.66 -33.81
N GLU A 82 7.75 -5.62 -34.55
CA GLU A 82 8.06 -5.47 -35.98
C GLU A 82 6.81 -5.06 -36.76
N LYS A 83 5.66 -5.70 -36.49
CA LYS A 83 4.37 -5.36 -37.13
C LYS A 83 3.96 -3.90 -36.93
N ARG A 84 4.25 -3.30 -35.77
CA ARG A 84 3.89 -1.89 -35.49
C ARG A 84 4.73 -0.89 -36.28
N PHE A 85 5.93 -1.28 -36.71
CA PHE A 85 6.86 -0.40 -37.43
C PHE A 85 7.00 -0.74 -38.92
N ILE A 86 6.07 -1.53 -39.49
CA ILE A 86 6.05 -1.82 -40.93
C ILE A 86 5.76 -0.55 -41.72
N THR A 87 6.60 -0.28 -42.72
CA THR A 87 6.34 0.70 -43.78
C THR A 87 5.82 -0.04 -45.01
N TYR A 88 4.68 0.39 -45.54
CA TYR A 88 4.07 -0.20 -46.73
C TYR A 88 4.55 0.53 -47.97
N ASN A 89 4.97 -0.22 -48.99
CA ASN A 89 5.22 0.30 -50.33
C ASN A 89 4.13 -0.22 -51.26
N GLU A 90 3.67 0.62 -52.18
CA GLU A 90 2.69 0.21 -53.18
C GLU A 90 3.33 -0.76 -54.17
N VAL A 91 2.65 -1.87 -54.41
CA VAL A 91 3.06 -2.91 -55.37
C VAL A 91 1.84 -3.32 -56.18
N ASP A 92 2.03 -3.51 -57.49
CA ASP A 92 0.98 -4.00 -58.38
C ASP A 92 0.90 -5.54 -58.27
N GLY A 93 -0.11 -6.03 -57.54
CA GLY A 93 -0.35 -7.45 -57.31
C GLY A 93 -1.85 -7.79 -57.32
N THR A 94 -2.20 -8.95 -57.86
CA THR A 94 -3.60 -9.45 -57.90
C THR A 94 -3.98 -10.29 -56.68
N LYS A 95 -3.06 -10.52 -55.75
CA LYS A 95 -3.27 -11.32 -54.53
C LYS A 95 -2.66 -10.59 -53.34
N ALA A 96 -3.41 -10.50 -52.25
CA ALA A 96 -2.90 -10.03 -50.97
C ALA A 96 -2.25 -11.19 -50.21
N GLU A 97 -1.07 -10.96 -49.67
CA GLU A 97 -0.33 -11.88 -48.81
C GLU A 97 -0.46 -11.50 -47.32
N LEU A 98 0.00 -12.41 -46.45
CA LEU A 98 0.00 -12.16 -45.01
C LEU A 98 0.93 -10.98 -44.68
N LEU A 99 0.41 -9.99 -43.94
CA LEU A 99 1.03 -8.70 -43.59
C LEU A 99 0.83 -7.56 -44.60
N ASP A 100 0.15 -7.80 -45.72
CA ASP A 100 -0.21 -6.72 -46.64
C ASP A 100 -1.30 -5.81 -46.07
N LYS A 101 -1.22 -4.52 -46.40
CA LYS A 101 -2.26 -3.54 -46.12
C LYS A 101 -3.14 -3.38 -47.37
N VAL A 102 -4.43 -3.71 -47.25
CA VAL A 102 -5.41 -3.57 -48.33
C VAL A 102 -6.41 -2.49 -47.97
N THR A 103 -6.70 -1.60 -48.92
CA THR A 103 -7.78 -0.61 -48.80
C THR A 103 -9.04 -1.20 -49.45
N ILE A 104 -10.12 -1.36 -48.69
CA ILE A 104 -11.40 -1.87 -49.18
C ILE A 104 -12.44 -0.76 -49.07
N GLU A 105 -13.03 -0.37 -50.19
CA GLU A 105 -14.17 0.55 -50.22
C GLU A 105 -15.47 -0.26 -50.18
N THR A 106 -16.35 0.04 -49.22
CA THR A 106 -17.67 -0.59 -49.10
C THR A 106 -18.75 0.42 -49.52
N GLN A 107 -19.70 -0.01 -50.35
CA GLN A 107 -20.88 0.78 -50.76
C GLN A 107 -21.94 0.89 -49.66
#